data_AF-A0A7X6YJQ8-F1
#
_entry.id   AF-A0A7X6YJQ8-F1
#
_cell.length_a   1.000
_cell.length_b   1.000
_cell.length_c   1.000
_cell.angle_alpha   90.00
_cell.angle_beta   90.00
_cell.angle_gamma   90.00
#
_symmetry.space_group_name_H-M   'P 1'
#
loop_
_entity.id
_entity.type
_entity.pdbx_description
1 polymer ?
#
loop_
_entity_poly.entity_id
_entity_poly.type
_entity_poly.pdbx_seq_one_letter_code
_entity_poly.pdbx_strand_id
1 'polypeptide(L)'
;MIALVMFAGLRPAEVQGLDWVDVSLAARRVRVSPETAKRRRARYVDMSDNLVEWLAPYAQESGPVAPALITYRRERARIMEACGLKPCNPPWWVPA
;
A
#
# COMPACT_ATOMS: atom_id res chain seq x y z
N MET A 1 -2.34 2.82 -2.55
CA MET A 1 -1.46 2.29 -1.48
C MET A 1 -2.16 2.15 -0.11
N ILE A 2 -2.71 3.21 0.49
CA ILE A 2 -3.21 3.17 1.90
C ILE A 2 -4.30 2.11 2.10
N ALA A 3 -5.29 2.04 1.21
CA ALA A 3 -6.37 1.05 1.30
C ALA A 3 -5.85 -0.40 1.33
N LEU A 4 -4.85 -0.73 0.50
CA LEU A 4 -4.24 -2.07 0.45
C LEU A 4 -3.52 -2.44 1.76
N VAL A 5 -2.78 -1.50 2.33
CA VAL A 5 -2.09 -1.73 3.61
C VAL A 5 -3.11 -1.90 4.75
N MET A 6 -4.18 -1.10 4.72
CA MET A 6 -5.18 -1.05 5.79
C MET A 6 -6.17 -2.23 5.74
N PHE A 7 -6.67 -2.60 4.56
CA PHE A 7 -7.71 -3.62 4.42
C PHE A 7 -7.16 -5.00 4.02
N ALA A 8 -6.07 -5.07 3.25
CA ALA A 8 -5.45 -6.35 2.87
C ALA A 8 -4.22 -6.72 3.73
N GLY A 9 -3.83 -5.88 4.70
CA GLY A 9 -2.71 -6.16 5.60
C GLY A 9 -1.36 -6.30 4.87
N LEU A 10 -1.25 -5.73 3.68
CA LEU A 10 -0.02 -5.78 2.88
C LEU A 10 1.04 -4.87 3.51
N ARG A 11 2.30 -5.33 3.51
CA ARG A 11 3.39 -4.48 3.99
C ARG A 11 3.61 -3.32 3.00
N PRO A 12 3.98 -2.12 3.48
CA PRO A 12 4.28 -0.99 2.59
C PRO A 12 5.28 -1.35 1.48
N ALA A 13 6.30 -2.16 1.79
CA ALA A 13 7.28 -2.62 0.82
C ALA A 13 6.70 -3.60 -0.22
N GLU A 14 5.74 -4.45 0.16
CA GLU A 14 5.06 -5.36 -0.78
C GLU A 14 4.23 -4.56 -1.78
N VAL A 15 3.48 -3.55 -1.30
CA VAL A 15 2.66 -2.67 -2.16
C VAL A 15 3.53 -1.79 -3.07
N GLN A 16 4.73 -1.42 -2.61
CA GLN A 16 5.67 -0.59 -3.37
C GLN A 16 6.20 -1.28 -4.63
N GLY A 17 6.32 -2.61 -4.60
CA GLY A 17 6.70 -3.44 -5.75
C GLY A 17 5.55 -4.29 -6.29
N LEU A 18 4.31 -3.90 -6.00
CA LEU A 18 3.11 -4.55 -6.54
C LEU A 18 2.75 -3.89 -7.87
N ASP A 19 2.45 -4.72 -8.86
CA ASP A 19 1.97 -4.27 -10.17
C ASP A 19 0.46 -4.52 -10.29
N TRP A 20 -0.24 -3.69 -11.06
CA TRP A 20 -1.66 -3.83 -11.33
C TRP A 20 -2.01 -5.17 -12.01
N VAL A 21 -1.08 -5.77 -12.76
CA VAL A 21 -1.28 -7.12 -13.33
C VAL A 21 -1.49 -8.20 -12.26
N ASP A 22 -0.98 -7.98 -11.04
CA ASP A 22 -1.10 -8.89 -9.91
C ASP A 22 -2.37 -8.62 -9.08
N VAL A 23 -3.16 -7.60 -9.41
CA VAL A 23 -4.39 -7.20 -8.70
C VAL A 23 -5.61 -7.53 -9.54
N SER A 24 -6.36 -8.56 -9.14
CA SER A 24 -7.63 -8.90 -9.80
C SER A 24 -8.82 -8.44 -8.97
N LEU A 25 -9.46 -7.36 -9.39
CA LEU A 25 -10.70 -6.87 -8.77
C LEU A 25 -11.87 -7.84 -9.02
N ALA A 26 -11.92 -8.46 -10.20
CA ALA A 26 -12.95 -9.46 -10.54
C ALA A 26 -12.84 -10.72 -9.66
N ALA A 27 -11.62 -11.24 -9.47
CA ALA A 27 -11.39 -12.41 -8.61
C ALA A 27 -11.22 -12.05 -7.12
N ARG A 28 -11.35 -10.75 -6.79
CA ARG A 28 -11.15 -10.16 -5.45
C ARG A 28 -9.88 -10.63 -4.76
N ARG A 29 -8.79 -10.77 -5.51
CA ARG A 29 -7.52 -11.30 -5.01
C ARG A 29 -6.33 -10.47 -5.48
N VAL A 30 -5.39 -10.29 -4.57
CA VAL A 30 -4.07 -9.71 -4.84
C VAL A 30 -3.04 -10.82 -4.77
N ARG A 31 -2.24 -10.95 -5.82
CA ARG A 31 -1.06 -11.82 -5.85
C ARG A 31 0.13 -11.04 -5.30
N VAL A 32 0.71 -11.50 -4.20
CA VAL A 32 1.94 -10.93 -3.66
C VAL A 32 3.10 -11.73 -4.21
N SER A 33 3.88 -11.11 -5.08
CA SER A 33 5.00 -11.73 -5.77
C SER A 33 6.18 -12.02 -4.83
N PRO A 34 6.90 -13.15 -5.02
CA PRO A 34 7.97 -13.58 -4.11
C PRO A 34 9.22 -12.68 -4.17
N GLU A 35 9.40 -11.91 -5.23
CA GLU A 35 10.48 -10.93 -5.39
C GLU A 35 10.37 -9.77 -4.38
N THR A 36 9.15 -9.45 -3.94
CA THR A 36 8.83 -8.39 -2.97
C THR A 36 8.71 -8.90 -1.53
N ALA A 37 8.59 -10.22 -1.32
CA ALA A 37 8.38 -10.83 -0.01
C ALA A 37 9.69 -11.33 0.62
N LYS A 38 9.98 -10.92 1.87
CA LYS A 38 11.17 -11.31 2.66
C LYS A 38 11.41 -12.84 2.77
N ARG A 39 10.44 -13.68 2.41
CA ARG A 39 10.52 -15.15 2.41
C ARG A 39 10.38 -15.83 1.03
N ARG A 40 10.37 -15.10 -0.08
CA ARG A 40 10.25 -15.65 -1.46
C ARG A 40 9.08 -16.62 -1.67
N ARG A 41 7.98 -16.48 -0.92
CA ARG A 41 6.75 -17.27 -1.13
C ARG A 41 5.67 -16.37 -1.69
N ALA A 42 5.17 -16.73 -2.86
CA ALA A 42 3.99 -16.10 -3.42
C ALA A 42 2.78 -16.46 -2.55
N ARG A 43 1.95 -15.47 -2.23
CA ARG A 43 0.65 -15.72 -1.56
C ARG A 43 -0.44 -14.91 -2.24
N TYR A 44 -1.65 -15.44 -2.21
CA TYR A 44 -2.84 -14.69 -2.57
C TYR A 44 -3.45 -14.10 -1.31
N VAL A 45 -3.88 -12.85 -1.40
CA VAL A 45 -4.60 -12.15 -0.33
C VAL A 45 -5.99 -11.82 -0.86
N ASP A 46 -7.01 -12.29 -0.15
CA ASP A 46 -8.40 -11.96 -0.47
C ASP A 46 -8.69 -10.50 -0.13
N MET A 47 -9.46 -9.85 -1.01
CA MET A 47 -9.90 -8.47 -0.86
C MET A 47 -11.32 -8.43 -0.32
N SER A 48 -11.54 -7.59 0.68
CA SER A 48 -12.86 -7.24 1.19
C SER A 48 -13.59 -6.28 0.24
N ASP A 49 -14.93 -6.27 0.29
CA ASP A 49 -15.76 -5.47 -0.64
C ASP A 49 -15.45 -3.97 -0.58
N ASN A 50 -15.20 -3.44 0.62
CA ASN A 50 -14.77 -2.06 0.81
C ASN A 50 -13.42 -1.75 0.14
N LEU A 51 -12.48 -2.69 0.11
CA LEU A 51 -11.20 -2.50 -0.56
C LEU A 51 -11.40 -2.42 -2.08
N VAL A 52 -12.30 -3.24 -2.62
CA VAL A 52 -12.62 -3.24 -4.05
C VAL A 52 -13.25 -1.90 -4.46
N GLU A 53 -14.25 -1.43 -3.71
CA GLU A 53 -14.88 -0.11 -3.93
C GLU A 53 -13.85 1.03 -3.94
N TRP A 54 -12.89 1.00 -3.01
CA TRP A 54 -11.85 2.03 -2.92
C TRP A 54 -10.78 1.92 -4.00
N LEU A 55 -10.55 0.73 -4.57
CA LEU A 55 -9.58 0.53 -5.65
C LEU A 55 -10.18 0.74 -7.04
N ALA A 56 -11.47 0.48 -7.23
CA ALA A 56 -12.16 0.57 -8.51
C ALA A 56 -11.84 1.84 -9.32
N PRO A 57 -11.84 3.06 -8.75
CA PRO A 57 -11.55 4.27 -9.52
C PRO A 57 -10.06 4.42 -9.93
N TYR A 58 -9.17 3.64 -9.33
CA TYR A 58 -7.72 3.70 -9.59
C TYR A 58 -7.21 2.51 -10.40
N ALA A 59 -8.09 1.57 -10.76
CA ALA A 59 -7.76 0.35 -11.45
C ALA A 59 -7.10 0.62 -12.80
N GLN A 60 -6.01 -0.08 -13.08
CA GLN A 60 -5.27 0.00 -14.34
C GLN A 60 -4.98 -1.41 -14.84
N GLU A 61 -4.66 -1.54 -16.13
CA GLU A 61 -4.32 -2.83 -16.73
C GLU A 61 -2.93 -3.32 -16.33
N SER A 62 -1.98 -2.40 -16.12
CA SER A 62 -0.60 -2.73 -15.75
C SER A 62 0.11 -1.53 -15.11
N GLY A 63 1.23 -1.77 -14.45
CA GLY A 63 2.10 -0.75 -13.88
C GLY A 63 2.08 -0.71 -12.36
N PRO A 64 2.92 0.14 -11.75
CA PRO A 64 3.09 0.17 -10.30
C PRO A 64 1.82 0.66 -9.58
N VAL A 65 1.35 -0.13 -8.61
CA VAL A 65 0.16 0.20 -7.79
C VAL A 65 0.41 1.36 -6.83
N ALA A 66 1.67 1.55 -6.41
CA ALA A 66 2.07 2.64 -5.53
C ALA A 66 3.11 3.55 -6.21
N PRO A 67 3.02 4.87 -5.98
CA PRO A 67 4.06 5.81 -6.42
C PRO A 67 5.36 5.53 -5.67
N ALA A 68 6.50 5.97 -6.21
CA ALA A 68 7.80 5.79 -5.58
C ALA A 68 7.82 6.21 -4.10
N LEU A 69 8.63 5.52 -3.29
CA LEU A 69 8.66 5.68 -1.83
C LEU A 69 8.86 7.14 -1.38
N ILE A 70 9.66 7.92 -2.12
CA ILE A 70 9.91 9.33 -1.80
C ILE A 70 8.68 10.21 -2.01
N THR A 71 7.93 9.94 -3.08
CA THR A 71 6.67 10.59 -3.42
C THR A 71 5.65 10.26 -2.34
N TYR A 72 5.47 8.97 -2.05
CA TYR A 72 4.57 8.52 -0.98
C TYR A 72 4.87 9.15 0.39
N ARG A 73 6.16 9.24 0.79
CA ARG A 73 6.54 9.89 2.06
C ARG A 73 6.14 11.36 2.09
N ARG A 74 6.27 12.07 0.97
CA ARG A 74 5.89 13.48 0.84
C ARG A 74 4.37 13.65 0.88
N GLU A 75 3.61 12.88 0.11
CA GLU A 75 2.14 12.93 0.17
C GLU A 75 1.62 12.56 1.55
N ARG A 76 2.19 11.52 2.17
CA ARG A 76 1.81 11.12 3.52
C ARG A 76 2.06 12.24 4.54
N ALA A 77 3.19 12.94 4.46
CA ALA A 77 3.46 14.08 5.34
C ALA A 77 2.40 15.17 5.18
N ARG A 78 2.04 15.53 3.93
CA ARG A 78 0.98 16.51 3.64
C ARG A 78 -0.38 16.08 4.18
N ILE A 79 -0.75 14.81 4.01
CA ILE A 79 -2.02 14.27 4.53
C ILE A 79 -2.03 14.32 6.07
N MET A 80 -0.93 13.90 6.71
CA MET A 80 -0.82 13.93 8.17
C MET A 80 -0.94 15.36 8.71
N GLU A 81 -0.28 16.33 8.05
CA GLU A 81 -0.38 17.75 8.38
C GLU A 81 -1.82 18.27 8.22
N ALA A 82 -2.46 17.99 7.08
CA ALA A 82 -3.84 18.40 6.83
C ALA A 82 -4.85 17.79 7.83
N CYS A 83 -4.58 16.58 8.31
CA CYS A 83 -5.37 15.92 9.35
C CYS A 83 -4.99 16.32 10.79
N GLY A 84 -3.98 17.19 10.98
CA GLY A 84 -3.49 17.57 12.31
C GLY A 84 -2.83 16.42 13.09
N LEU A 85 -2.38 15.37 12.39
CA LEU A 85 -1.75 14.21 13.00
C LEU A 85 -0.27 14.47 13.23
N LYS A 86 0.11 14.60 14.50
CA LYS A 86 1.53 14.69 14.88
C LYS A 86 2.23 13.33 14.78
N PRO A 87 3.49 13.28 14.33
CA PRO A 87 4.29 12.07 14.41
C PRO A 87 4.40 11.60 15.87
N CYS A 88 4.30 10.29 16.09
CA CYS A 88 4.47 9.69 17.40
C CYS A 88 5.96 9.65 17.77
N ASN A 89 6.50 10.80 18.16
CA ASN A 89 7.86 10.88 18.65
C ASN A 89 7.91 10.46 20.12
N PRO A 90 8.81 9.51 20.49
CA PRO A 90 9.00 9.15 21.88
C PRO A 90 9.58 10.33 22.67
N PRO A 91 9.46 10.33 24.01
CA PRO A 91 9.86 11.47 24.86
C PRO A 91 11.33 11.86 24.74
N TRP A 92 12.19 10.93 24.31
CA TRP A 92 13.64 11.10 24.14
C TRP A 92 14.04 11.44 22.70
N TRP A 93 13.08 11.67 21.80
CA TRP A 93 13.37 12.05 20.42
C TRP A 93 13.80 13.50 20.32
N VAL A 94 14.96 13.73 19.72
CA VAL A 94 15.48 15.05 19.40
C VAL A 94 15.66 15.11 17.87
N PRO A 95 15.10 16.12 17.17
CA PRO A 95 15.37 16.28 15.75
C PRO A 95 16.87 16.51 15.53
N ALA A 96 17.43 15.88 14.50
CA ALA A 96 18.81 16.06 14.07
C ALA A 96 19.02 17.40 13.35
#